data_AF-A0AAN8XTF3-F1
#
_entry.id   AF-A0AAN8XTF3-F1
#
_cell.length_a   1.000
_cell.length_b   1.000
_cell.length_c   1.000
_cell.angle_alpha   90.00
_cell.angle_beta   90.00
_cell.angle_gamma   90.00
#
_symmetry.space_group_name_H-M   'P 1'
#
loop_
_entity.id
_entity.type
_entity.pdbx_description
1 polymer ?
#
loop_
_entity_poly.entity_id
_entity_poly.type
_entity_poly.pdbx_seq_one_letter_code
_entity_poly.pdbx_strand_id
1 'polypeptide(L)'
;SSITATLGSIATSGSEGDSARASSNGDGSASSLVHREDPWEEEDLPSDDESEATPVYLFLAATGLIDFIPTFAKEHIDMDALMLLTEEDLVHMKLPIGPRRKLLKAIAERKEAINDP
;
A
#
# COMPACT_ATOMS: atom_id res chain seq x y z
N SER A 1 52.26 -8.26 -7.68
CA SER A 1 53.01 -8.73 -6.50
C SER A 1 52.10 -9.58 -5.64
N SER A 2 52.61 -10.62 -4.99
CA SER A 2 51.79 -11.63 -4.30
C SER A 2 52.06 -11.66 -2.80
N ILE A 3 50.99 -11.80 -2.00
CA ILE A 3 50.93 -12.40 -0.66
C ILE A 3 49.44 -12.77 -0.46
N THR A 4 49.02 -14.03 -0.34
CA THR A 4 49.35 -15.13 0.61
C THR A 4 48.54 -15.02 1.91
N ALA A 5 47.90 -16.13 2.30
CA ALA A 5 46.78 -16.19 3.24
C ALA A 5 47.16 -16.61 4.67
N THR A 6 46.16 -16.66 5.57
CA THR A 6 46.21 -17.44 6.83
C THR A 6 44.79 -17.94 7.17
N LEU A 7 44.69 -19.21 7.59
CA LEU A 7 43.46 -19.86 8.10
C LEU A 7 43.57 -20.06 9.61
N GLY A 8 42.44 -20.24 10.32
CA GLY A 8 42.43 -20.51 11.77
C GLY A 8 41.27 -21.38 12.27
N SER A 9 41.58 -22.32 13.18
CA SER A 9 40.66 -23.27 13.90
C SER A 9 40.90 -23.15 15.43
N ILE A 10 40.58 -24.03 16.40
CA ILE A 10 40.11 -25.43 16.54
C ILE A 10 39.69 -25.62 18.03
N ALA A 11 38.65 -26.36 18.46
CA ALA A 11 37.33 -26.63 17.88
C ALA A 11 36.23 -26.39 18.96
N THR A 12 35.75 -27.30 19.84
CA THR A 12 35.72 -28.78 19.91
C THR A 12 34.61 -29.23 20.91
N SER A 13 34.06 -30.44 20.72
CA SER A 13 33.20 -31.21 21.67
C SER A 13 31.82 -30.61 22.06
N GLY A 14 30.77 -31.39 22.37
CA GLY A 14 30.59 -32.86 22.27
C GLY A 14 29.86 -33.46 23.47
N SER A 15 28.76 -34.19 23.24
CA SER A 15 28.11 -35.08 24.24
C SER A 15 27.06 -35.98 23.57
N GLU A 16 27.39 -37.25 23.34
CA GLU A 16 26.39 -38.30 23.05
C GLU A 16 25.86 -38.88 24.38
N GLY A 17 24.58 -39.25 24.44
CA GLY A 17 23.94 -39.77 25.66
C GLY A 17 22.76 -40.69 25.33
N ASP A 18 22.67 -41.81 26.04
CA ASP A 18 21.88 -42.99 25.63
C ASP A 18 20.61 -43.22 26.50
N SER A 19 19.75 -44.10 25.97
CA SER A 19 18.95 -45.11 26.70
C SER A 19 17.48 -44.89 27.06
N ALA A 20 16.83 -46.06 27.11
CA ALA A 20 15.66 -46.45 27.92
C ALA A 20 14.22 -46.02 27.50
N ARG A 21 13.61 -46.94 26.73
CA ARG A 21 12.17 -47.32 26.75
C ARG A 21 11.44 -47.13 28.10
N ALA A 22 10.17 -46.70 28.05
CA ALA A 22 9.06 -47.30 28.83
C ALA A 22 7.68 -46.90 28.24
N SER A 23 6.67 -47.76 28.39
CA SER A 23 5.27 -47.47 28.04
C SER A 23 4.40 -47.37 29.30
N SER A 24 3.45 -46.43 29.33
CA SER A 24 2.20 -46.54 30.09
C SER A 24 1.18 -45.47 29.65
N ASN A 25 -0.10 -45.69 29.92
CA ASN A 25 -1.22 -44.88 29.42
C ASN A 25 -1.95 -44.15 30.57
N GLY A 26 -2.66 -43.07 30.24
CA GLY A 26 -3.55 -42.30 31.13
C GLY A 26 -3.12 -40.84 31.28
N ASP A 27 -3.99 -39.88 31.60
CA ASP A 27 -5.47 -39.91 31.69
C ASP A 27 -6.01 -38.46 31.61
N GLY A 28 -7.31 -38.30 31.34
CA GLY A 28 -8.13 -37.22 31.93
C GLY A 28 -7.66 -35.77 31.80
N SER A 29 -7.83 -35.16 30.62
CA SER A 29 -8.07 -33.71 30.52
C SER A 29 -8.87 -33.34 29.28
N ALA A 30 -10.20 -33.35 29.41
CA ALA A 30 -11.10 -32.65 28.50
C ALA A 30 -11.05 -31.13 28.78
N SER A 31 -9.86 -30.53 28.63
CA SER A 31 -9.69 -29.09 28.70
C SER A 31 -10.51 -28.46 27.59
N SER A 32 -11.46 -27.61 28.02
CA SER A 32 -12.38 -26.78 27.24
C SER A 32 -12.17 -26.83 25.73
N LEU A 33 -13.23 -27.20 24.99
CA LEU A 33 -13.36 -26.74 23.61
C LEU A 33 -13.16 -25.22 23.65
N VAL A 34 -12.02 -24.76 23.15
CA VAL A 34 -11.84 -23.34 22.88
C VAL A 34 -12.89 -23.02 21.83
N HIS A 35 -13.84 -22.17 22.19
CA HIS A 35 -14.67 -21.52 21.19
C HIS A 35 -13.67 -20.72 20.36
N ARG A 36 -13.32 -21.27 19.19
CA ARG A 36 -12.53 -20.56 18.20
C ARG A 36 -13.49 -19.54 17.61
N GLU A 37 -13.65 -18.46 18.35
CA GLU A 37 -14.10 -17.17 17.87
C GLU A 37 -13.12 -16.83 16.75
N ASP A 38 -13.51 -17.12 15.50
CA ASP A 38 -12.71 -16.74 14.35
C ASP A 38 -12.69 -15.21 14.35
N PRO A 39 -11.52 -14.52 14.46
CA PRO A 39 -11.46 -13.09 14.78
C PRO A 39 -11.98 -12.14 13.69
N TRP A 40 -12.70 -12.70 12.72
CA TRP A 40 -13.55 -12.03 11.76
C TRP A 40 -14.97 -12.05 12.30
N GLU A 41 -15.19 -11.48 13.50
CA GLU A 41 -16.49 -10.84 13.70
C GLU A 41 -16.58 -9.78 12.61
N GLU A 42 -17.54 -9.95 11.70
CA GLU A 42 -17.92 -8.89 10.77
C GLU A 42 -18.60 -7.80 11.61
N GLU A 43 -17.77 -7.01 12.30
CA GLU A 43 -18.14 -5.69 12.76
C GLU A 43 -18.82 -5.01 11.56
N ASP A 44 -20.09 -4.63 11.70
CA ASP A 44 -20.84 -3.86 10.69
C ASP A 44 -20.15 -2.49 10.54
N LEU A 45 -19.05 -2.49 9.76
CA LEU A 45 -18.34 -1.29 9.38
C LEU A 45 -19.39 -0.40 8.71
N PRO A 46 -19.56 0.86 9.17
CA PRO A 46 -20.48 1.76 8.51
C PRO A 46 -20.04 1.82 7.04
N SER A 47 -20.95 1.43 6.13
CA SER A 47 -20.70 1.47 4.69
C SER A 47 -20.26 2.89 4.35
N ASP A 48 -18.95 3.03 4.09
CA ASP A 48 -18.30 4.33 3.89
C ASP A 48 -18.76 4.82 2.53
N ASP A 49 -19.75 5.72 2.55
CA ASP A 49 -20.71 6.02 1.48
C ASP A 49 -20.08 5.91 0.08
N GLU A 50 -20.24 4.72 -0.55
CA GLU A 50 -19.57 4.30 -1.80
C GLU A 50 -20.15 5.02 -3.04
N SER A 51 -20.38 6.32 -2.89
CA SER A 51 -20.38 7.31 -3.95
C SER A 51 -19.18 7.11 -4.88
N GLU A 52 -19.42 6.40 -6.00
CA GLU A 52 -18.37 5.90 -6.91
C GLU A 52 -17.30 6.97 -7.18
N ALA A 53 -16.12 6.75 -6.61
CA ALA A 53 -15.04 7.73 -6.58
C ALA A 53 -14.60 8.04 -8.02
N THR A 54 -15.07 9.18 -8.53
CA THR A 54 -14.92 9.50 -9.96
C THR A 54 -13.44 9.46 -10.40
N PRO A 55 -13.12 9.12 -11.66
CA PRO A 55 -11.73 9.06 -12.11
C PRO A 55 -10.94 10.37 -11.88
N VAL A 56 -11.61 11.52 -11.96
CA VAL A 56 -11.03 12.84 -11.63
C VAL A 56 -10.81 13.00 -10.12
N TYR A 57 -11.72 12.50 -9.28
CA TYR A 57 -11.50 12.42 -7.82
C TYR A 57 -10.29 11.57 -7.48
N LEU A 58 -10.20 10.36 -8.03
CA LEU A 58 -9.06 9.46 -7.79
C LEU A 58 -7.74 10.06 -8.27
N PHE A 59 -7.72 10.77 -9.40
CA PHE A 59 -6.53 11.44 -9.91
C PHE A 59 -6.09 12.64 -9.05
N LEU A 60 -7.03 13.47 -8.59
CA LEU A 60 -6.74 14.58 -7.67
C LEU A 60 -6.41 14.08 -6.25
N ALA A 61 -6.94 12.93 -5.83
CA ALA A 61 -6.54 12.26 -4.60
C ALA A 61 -5.10 11.74 -4.67
N ALA A 62 -4.75 10.97 -5.71
CA ALA A 62 -3.40 10.44 -5.91
C ALA A 62 -2.32 11.53 -6.04
N THR A 63 -2.69 12.73 -6.51
CA THR A 63 -1.80 13.88 -6.58
C THR A 63 -1.83 14.77 -5.32
N GLY A 64 -2.70 14.50 -4.34
CA GLY A 64 -2.85 15.33 -3.14
C GLY A 64 -3.37 16.73 -3.46
N LEU A 65 -4.51 16.79 -4.13
CA LEU A 65 -5.21 17.99 -4.62
C LEU A 65 -6.74 17.91 -4.38
N ILE A 66 -7.19 17.06 -3.45
CA ILE A 66 -8.61 16.82 -3.14
C ILE A 66 -9.37 18.11 -2.83
N ASP A 67 -8.74 19.07 -2.15
CA ASP A 67 -9.31 20.38 -1.80
C ASP A 67 -9.85 21.17 -3.02
N PHE A 68 -9.36 20.86 -4.23
CA PHE A 68 -9.78 21.52 -5.47
C PHE A 68 -10.95 20.82 -6.17
N ILE A 69 -11.42 19.65 -5.70
CA ILE A 69 -12.52 18.89 -6.33
C ILE A 69 -13.77 19.72 -6.63
N PRO A 70 -14.27 20.59 -5.72
CA PRO A 70 -15.41 21.46 -6.02
C PRO A 70 -15.18 22.40 -7.22
N THR A 71 -13.94 22.80 -7.48
CA THR A 71 -13.58 23.61 -8.66
C THR A 71 -13.66 22.80 -9.94
N PHE A 72 -13.12 21.57 -9.96
CA PHE A 72 -13.15 20.70 -11.14
C PHE A 72 -14.57 20.23 -11.47
N ALA A 73 -15.37 19.90 -10.45
CA ALA A 73 -16.78 19.57 -10.60
C ALA A 73 -17.61 20.76 -11.12
N LYS A 74 -17.37 21.97 -10.62
CA LYS A 74 -18.07 23.20 -11.04
C LYS A 74 -17.80 23.56 -12.51
N GLU A 75 -16.57 23.39 -12.99
CA GLU A 75 -16.21 23.62 -14.40
C GLU A 75 -16.47 22.39 -15.29
N HIS A 76 -17.16 21.36 -14.78
CA HIS A 76 -17.50 20.11 -15.49
C HIS A 76 -16.30 19.39 -16.14
N ILE A 77 -15.15 19.38 -15.46
CA ILE A 77 -13.93 18.72 -15.95
C ILE A 77 -14.02 17.21 -15.71
N ASP A 78 -14.05 16.44 -16.81
CA ASP A 78 -13.80 15.00 -16.84
C ASP A 78 -12.31 14.67 -17.07
N MET A 79 -11.94 13.40 -17.26
CA MET A 79 -10.55 13.00 -17.46
C MET A 79 -9.96 13.46 -18.80
N ASP A 80 -10.75 13.55 -19.86
CA ASP A 80 -10.28 13.94 -21.19
C ASP A 80 -10.09 15.46 -21.25
N ALA A 81 -11.03 16.22 -20.68
CA ALA A 81 -10.86 17.65 -20.43
C ALA A 81 -9.65 17.93 -19.52
N LEU A 82 -9.44 17.13 -18.47
CA LEU A 82 -8.27 17.25 -17.58
C LEU A 82 -6.95 17.00 -18.34
N MET A 83 -6.92 16.11 -19.32
CA MET A 83 -5.75 15.95 -20.19
C MET A 83 -5.50 17.15 -21.12
N LEU A 84 -6.47 18.04 -21.35
CA LEU A 84 -6.34 19.20 -22.24
C LEU A 84 -5.99 20.51 -21.52
N LEU A 85 -6.11 20.57 -20.18
CA LEU A 85 -5.88 21.78 -19.39
C LEU A 85 -4.45 22.36 -19.55
N THR A 86 -4.40 23.66 -19.85
CA THR A 86 -3.17 24.47 -19.91
C THR A 86 -2.88 25.19 -18.59
N GLU A 87 -1.73 25.87 -18.46
CA GLU A 87 -1.51 26.73 -17.29
C GLU A 87 -2.51 27.92 -17.25
N GLU A 88 -2.96 28.42 -18.40
CA GLU A 88 -3.90 29.53 -18.49
C GLU A 88 -5.29 29.14 -17.97
N ASP A 89 -5.78 27.94 -18.32
CA ASP A 89 -7.07 27.43 -17.82
C ASP A 89 -7.04 27.31 -16.28
N LEU A 90 -5.96 26.76 -15.74
CA LEU A 90 -5.78 26.59 -14.30
C LEU A 90 -5.62 27.94 -13.56
N VAL A 91 -5.14 29.00 -14.24
CA VAL A 91 -5.18 30.40 -13.73
C VAL A 91 -6.60 30.96 -13.77
N HIS A 92 -7.39 30.65 -14.81
CA HIS A 92 -8.81 31.04 -14.88
C HIS A 92 -9.63 30.36 -13.78
N MET A 93 -9.42 29.05 -13.54
CA MET A 93 -9.95 28.25 -12.42
C MET A 93 -9.42 28.67 -11.03
N LYS A 94 -8.56 29.69 -10.95
CA LYS A 94 -7.99 30.27 -9.71
C LYS A 94 -7.10 29.32 -8.89
N LEU A 95 -6.49 28.30 -9.50
CA LEU A 95 -5.52 27.46 -8.80
C LEU A 95 -4.23 28.25 -8.48
N PRO A 96 -3.78 28.25 -7.20
CA PRO A 96 -2.51 28.85 -6.84
C PRO A 96 -1.33 28.07 -7.44
N ILE A 97 -0.20 28.74 -7.59
CA ILE A 97 0.93 28.29 -8.42
C ILE A 97 1.51 26.91 -8.03
N GLY A 98 1.50 26.55 -6.74
CA GLY A 98 1.97 25.25 -6.26
C GLY A 98 1.10 24.09 -6.78
N PRO A 99 -0.18 24.00 -6.38
CA PRO A 99 -1.17 23.07 -6.94
C PRO A 99 -1.19 23.03 -8.47
N ARG A 100 -1.18 24.20 -9.12
CA ARG A 100 -1.18 24.30 -10.58
C ARG A 100 0.02 23.60 -11.23
N ARG A 101 1.24 23.88 -10.76
CA ARG A 101 2.45 23.23 -11.29
C ARG A 101 2.54 21.74 -10.92
N LYS A 102 1.99 21.33 -9.78
CA LYS A 102 1.89 19.91 -9.40
C LYS A 102 0.97 19.15 -10.38
N LEU A 103 -0.20 19.72 -10.68
CA LEU A 103 -1.18 19.11 -11.58
C LEU A 103 -0.65 18.97 -13.01
N LEU A 104 -0.07 20.04 -13.57
CA LEU A 104 0.52 20.01 -14.92
C LEU A 104 1.63 18.95 -15.05
N LYS A 105 2.46 18.77 -14.01
CA LYS A 105 3.46 17.70 -13.96
C LYS A 105 2.80 16.31 -13.99
N ALA A 106 1.80 16.07 -13.14
CA ALA A 106 1.11 14.78 -13.08
C ALA A 106 0.35 14.45 -14.38
N ILE A 107 -0.18 15.46 -15.09
CA ILE A 107 -0.80 15.30 -16.41
C ILE A 107 0.26 14.89 -17.45
N ALA A 108 1.46 15.49 -17.43
CA ALA A 108 2.55 15.11 -18.32
C ALA A 108 3.01 13.66 -18.07
N GLU A 109 3.29 13.30 -16.81
CA GLU A 109 3.72 11.94 -16.44
C GLU A 109 2.66 10.88 -16.79
N ARG A 110 1.37 11.19 -16.62
CA ARG A 110 0.27 10.30 -17.05
C ARG A 110 0.24 10.13 -18.57
N LYS A 111 0.47 11.20 -19.35
CA LYS A 111 0.52 11.13 -20.81
C LYS A 111 1.72 10.31 -21.29
N GLU A 112 2.88 10.48 -20.67
CA GLU A 112 4.08 9.69 -20.98
C GLU A 112 3.82 8.20 -20.76
N ALA A 113 3.30 7.80 -19.59
CA ALA A 113 2.94 6.42 -19.27
C ALA A 113 1.76 5.82 -20.09
N ILE A 114 1.07 6.61 -20.91
CA ILE A 114 0.07 6.13 -21.88
C ILE A 114 0.70 5.89 -23.26
N ASN A 115 1.81 6.55 -23.57
CA ASN A 115 2.54 6.39 -24.84
C ASN A 115 3.69 5.37 -24.75
N ASP A 116 4.18 5.07 -23.56
CA ASP A 116 5.22 4.07 -23.27
C ASP A 116 4.74 3.12 -22.13
N PRO A 117 4.00 2.03 -22.48
CA PRO A 117 3.28 1.18 -21.53
C PRO A 117 4.03 -0.08 -21.03
#